data_AF-A0AB37KTV3-F1
#
_entry.id   AF-A0AB37KTV3-F1
#
_cell.length_a   1.000
_cell.length_b   1.000
_cell.length_c   1.000
_cell.angle_alpha   90.00
_cell.angle_beta   90.00
_cell.angle_gamma   90.00
#
_symmetry.space_group_name_H-M   'P 1'
#
loop_
_entity.id
_entity.type
_entity.pdbx_description
1 polymer ?
#
loop_
_entity_poly.entity_id
_entity_poly.type
_entity_poly.pdbx_seq_one_letter_code
_entity_poly.pdbx_strand_id
1 'polypeptide(L)'
;MSKDNKRYKQYSINDVEHACSALNSLIAPVEVNLEKYKEYYQEAIELLVNSKEDIIPAKEYEDVYDKILHRQHELLKFIADHQNSSFSYMNLRSLLFKSGYLKNELDEDKKALLNEFLNIRNWTFHNPQSILVAGDEAATRRIPEELKEFVKIVPQINPVIIKEIVGYTVEKLASFIFHIEKRIQQFETILDCMKNDYQELYDLLEIKPMIISPGMDMFKVQYCRRKVVSDINDLDSDIAQISMAIQKSKYDGSDEKFYEWVIRKKNDSKT
;
A
#
# COMPACT_ATOMS: atom_id res chain seq x y z
N MET A 1 31.87 23.41 18.45
CA MET A 1 31.35 22.06 18.12
C MET A 1 30.04 22.26 17.36
N SER A 2 30.06 22.09 16.03
CA SER A 2 28.85 22.23 15.23
C SER A 2 27.89 21.09 15.59
N LYS A 3 26.66 21.44 15.98
CA LYS A 3 25.56 20.48 16.01
C LYS A 3 25.39 19.98 14.58
N ASP A 4 25.75 18.73 14.31
CA ASP A 4 25.36 18.07 13.08
C ASP A 4 23.83 18.14 12.99
N ASN A 5 23.31 18.89 12.02
CA ASN A 5 21.89 18.94 11.74
C ASN A 5 21.44 17.55 11.30
N LYS A 6 21.01 16.71 12.25
CA LYS A 6 20.39 15.41 11.97
C LYS A 6 19.27 15.64 10.95
N ARG A 7 19.39 14.98 9.79
CA ARG A 7 18.34 15.01 8.76
C ARG A 7 17.22 14.05 9.16
N TYR A 8 16.32 14.49 10.04
CA TYR A 8 15.21 13.67 10.54
C TYR A 8 14.26 13.14 9.44
N LYS A 9 14.23 13.77 8.26
CA LYS A 9 13.37 13.37 7.14
C LYS A 9 13.82 12.09 6.44
N GLN A 10 15.04 11.63 6.67
CA GLN A 10 15.60 10.45 6.02
C GLN A 10 15.98 9.45 7.09
N TYR A 11 15.48 8.23 6.95
CA TYR A 11 15.91 7.11 7.76
C TYR A 11 17.21 6.56 7.18
N SER A 12 18.26 6.51 8.00
CA SER A 12 19.58 6.05 7.57
C SER A 12 19.74 4.54 7.78
N ILE A 13 20.09 3.82 6.71
CA ILE A 13 20.45 2.40 6.77
C ILE A 13 21.97 2.32 6.89
N ASN A 14 22.44 2.12 8.12
CA ASN A 14 23.87 2.13 8.43
C ASN A 14 24.50 0.72 8.53
N ASP A 15 23.66 -0.28 8.79
CA ASP A 15 24.04 -1.68 9.00
C ASP A 15 22.89 -2.61 8.57
N VAL A 16 23.12 -3.92 8.72
CA VAL A 16 22.17 -4.97 8.31
C VAL A 16 20.92 -4.93 9.19
N GLU A 17 21.03 -4.62 10.48
CA GLU A 17 19.92 -4.53 11.41
C GLU A 17 18.95 -3.40 11.04
N HIS A 18 19.47 -2.22 10.68
CA HIS A 18 18.65 -1.11 10.16
C HIS A 18 18.00 -1.49 8.82
N ALA A 19 18.70 -2.24 7.95
CA ALA A 19 18.13 -2.73 6.69
C ALA A 19 16.96 -3.71 6.94
N CYS A 20 17.14 -4.67 7.86
CA CYS A 20 16.08 -5.58 8.32
C CYS A 20 14.91 -4.79 8.90
N SER A 21 15.16 -3.84 9.80
CA SER A 21 14.12 -3.00 10.40
C SER A 21 13.31 -2.25 9.33
N ALA A 22 13.97 -1.63 8.37
CA ALA A 22 13.34 -0.92 7.26
C ALA A 22 12.47 -1.87 6.41
N LEU A 23 12.98 -3.05 6.04
CA LEU A 23 12.23 -3.99 5.22
C LEU A 23 11.04 -4.60 5.98
N ASN A 24 11.20 -4.93 7.27
CA ASN A 24 10.09 -5.42 8.10
C ASN A 24 8.98 -4.37 8.28
N SER A 25 9.34 -3.08 8.34
CA SER A 25 8.37 -1.98 8.40
C SER A 25 7.44 -1.93 7.17
N LEU A 26 7.82 -2.60 6.07
CA LEU A 26 7.01 -2.77 4.87
C LEU A 26 6.32 -4.14 4.83
N ILE A 27 7.03 -5.22 5.18
CA ILE A 27 6.47 -6.59 5.16
C ILE A 27 5.27 -6.71 6.09
N ALA A 28 5.40 -6.25 7.35
CA ALA A 28 4.36 -6.40 8.35
C ALA A 28 3.01 -5.77 7.93
N PRO A 29 2.94 -4.49 7.50
CA PRO A 29 1.68 -3.92 7.04
C PRO A 29 1.20 -4.52 5.72
N VAL A 30 2.08 -4.98 4.81
CA VAL A 30 1.65 -5.69 3.59
C VAL A 30 0.94 -6.99 3.96
N GLU A 31 1.50 -7.77 4.89
CA GLU A 31 0.92 -9.03 5.36
C GLU A 31 -0.51 -8.82 5.91
N VAL A 32 -0.68 -7.81 6.78
CA VAL A 32 -1.97 -7.49 7.43
C VAL A 32 -2.98 -6.97 6.41
N ASN A 33 -2.58 -6.08 5.51
CA ASN A 33 -3.49 -5.54 4.50
C ASN A 33 -3.88 -6.59 3.46
N LEU A 34 -2.99 -7.50 3.07
CA LEU A 34 -3.27 -8.56 2.12
C LEU A 34 -4.25 -9.59 2.70
N GLU A 35 -4.14 -9.90 3.99
CA GLU A 35 -5.12 -10.76 4.67
C GLU A 35 -6.51 -10.13 4.67
N LYS A 36 -6.62 -8.84 5.03
CA LYS A 36 -7.90 -8.12 4.95
C LYS A 36 -8.42 -8.02 3.52
N TYR A 37 -7.54 -7.83 2.54
CA TYR A 37 -7.91 -7.83 1.12
C TYR A 37 -8.52 -9.18 0.70
N LYS A 38 -7.95 -10.30 1.17
CA LYS A 38 -8.49 -11.66 0.95
C LYS A 38 -9.80 -11.90 1.70
N GLU A 39 -9.96 -11.39 2.91
CA GLU A 39 -11.24 -11.45 3.64
C GLU A 39 -12.34 -10.74 2.85
N TYR A 40 -12.09 -9.51 2.38
CA TYR A 40 -13.08 -8.75 1.60
C TYR A 40 -13.32 -9.33 0.21
N TYR A 41 -12.35 -10.03 -0.37
CA TYR A 41 -12.55 -10.85 -1.56
C TYR A 41 -13.57 -11.98 -1.31
N GLN A 42 -13.53 -12.62 -0.14
CA GLN A 42 -14.55 -13.62 0.23
C GLN A 42 -15.92 -12.96 0.44
N GLU A 43 -15.99 -11.79 1.07
CA GLU A 43 -17.25 -11.02 1.16
C GLU A 43 -17.84 -10.73 -0.23
N ALA A 44 -17.00 -10.41 -1.23
CA ALA A 44 -17.45 -10.20 -2.61
C ALA A 44 -18.00 -11.49 -3.25
N ILE A 45 -17.35 -12.63 -3.02
CA ILE A 45 -17.85 -13.94 -3.48
C ILE A 45 -19.18 -14.27 -2.82
N GLU A 46 -19.30 -14.06 -1.51
CA GLU A 46 -20.54 -14.29 -0.78
C GLU A 46 -21.68 -13.41 -1.30
N LEU A 47 -21.40 -12.14 -1.61
CA LEU A 47 -22.36 -11.25 -2.25
C LEU A 47 -22.82 -11.78 -3.62
N LEU A 48 -21.89 -12.28 -4.43
CA LEU A 48 -22.20 -12.88 -5.73
C LEU A 48 -23.07 -14.14 -5.59
N VAL A 49 -22.71 -15.06 -4.69
CA VAL A 49 -23.40 -16.34 -4.48
C VAL A 49 -24.82 -16.14 -3.93
N ASN A 50 -25.01 -15.12 -3.08
CA ASN A 50 -26.29 -14.83 -2.47
C ASN A 50 -27.20 -13.94 -3.34
N SER A 51 -26.69 -13.43 -4.47
CA SER A 51 -27.50 -12.62 -5.39
C SER A 51 -28.59 -13.47 -6.04
N LYS A 52 -29.84 -13.08 -5.84
CA LYS A 52 -31.01 -13.74 -6.45
C LYS A 52 -31.51 -13.01 -7.70
N GLU A 53 -31.03 -11.80 -7.92
CA GLU A 53 -31.39 -10.92 -9.03
C GLU A 53 -30.14 -10.59 -9.85
N ASP A 54 -30.36 -10.11 -11.07
CA ASP A 54 -29.28 -9.71 -11.98
C ASP A 54 -28.66 -8.36 -11.59
N ILE A 55 -29.29 -7.61 -10.68
CA ILE A 55 -28.85 -6.31 -10.20
C ILE A 55 -28.62 -6.37 -8.69
N ILE A 56 -27.42 -5.95 -8.29
CA ILE A 56 -26.99 -5.80 -6.91
C ILE A 56 -27.19 -4.35 -6.50
N PRO A 57 -27.86 -4.06 -5.36
CA PRO A 57 -28.02 -2.71 -4.87
C PRO A 57 -26.68 -1.97 -4.72
N ALA A 58 -26.64 -0.69 -5.09
CA ALA A 58 -25.39 0.07 -5.12
C ALA A 58 -24.65 0.06 -3.78
N LYS A 59 -25.39 0.23 -2.68
CA LYS A 59 -24.84 0.17 -1.31
C LYS A 59 -24.08 -1.13 -1.03
N GLU A 60 -24.65 -2.28 -1.38
CA GLU A 60 -24.04 -3.58 -1.09
C GLU A 60 -22.76 -3.80 -1.89
N TYR A 61 -22.79 -3.43 -3.18
CA TYR A 61 -21.62 -3.49 -4.04
C TYR A 61 -20.53 -2.52 -3.55
N GLU A 62 -20.90 -1.27 -3.27
CA GLU A 62 -19.97 -0.19 -2.89
C GLU A 62 -19.34 -0.43 -1.52
N ASP A 63 -20.07 -0.97 -0.55
CA ASP A 63 -19.53 -1.32 0.77
C ASP A 63 -18.37 -2.33 0.66
N VAL A 64 -18.46 -3.31 -0.24
CA VAL A 64 -17.39 -4.29 -0.49
C VAL A 64 -16.28 -3.70 -1.35
N TYR A 65 -16.66 -2.97 -2.41
CA TYR A 65 -15.72 -2.29 -3.31
C TYR A 65 -14.81 -1.32 -2.57
N ASP A 66 -15.35 -0.49 -1.68
CA ASP A 66 -14.61 0.52 -0.92
C ASP A 66 -13.59 -0.12 0.03
N LYS A 67 -13.98 -1.21 0.71
CA LYS A 67 -13.08 -1.98 1.57
C LYS A 67 -11.90 -2.54 0.79
N ILE A 68 -12.17 -3.16 -0.36
CA ILE A 68 -11.15 -3.73 -1.25
C ILE A 68 -10.23 -2.63 -1.78
N LEU A 69 -10.80 -1.54 -2.29
CA LEU A 69 -10.03 -0.43 -2.86
C LEU A 69 -9.14 0.23 -1.80
N HIS A 70 -9.65 0.43 -0.59
CA HIS A 70 -8.86 0.94 0.53
C HIS A 70 -7.65 0.05 0.81
N ARG A 71 -7.84 -1.28 0.91
CA ARG A 71 -6.74 -2.22 1.16
C ARG A 71 -5.77 -2.30 -0.02
N GLN A 72 -6.25 -2.20 -1.25
CA GLN A 72 -5.38 -2.11 -2.44
C GLN A 72 -4.49 -0.88 -2.37
N HIS A 73 -5.03 0.29 -2.03
CA HIS A 73 -4.24 1.51 -1.88
C HIS A 73 -3.17 1.39 -0.79
N GLU A 74 -3.52 0.79 0.35
CA GLU A 74 -2.55 0.53 1.42
C GLU A 74 -1.43 -0.40 0.96
N LEU A 75 -1.74 -1.49 0.24
CA LEU A 75 -0.75 -2.41 -0.32
C LEU A 75 0.18 -1.70 -1.32
N LEU A 76 -0.39 -0.96 -2.27
CA LEU A 76 0.36 -0.23 -3.28
C LEU A 76 1.29 0.84 -2.65
N LYS A 77 0.86 1.47 -1.56
CA LYS A 77 1.68 2.43 -0.80
C LYS A 77 2.97 1.79 -0.28
N PHE A 78 2.89 0.61 0.33
CA PHE A 78 4.08 -0.06 0.89
C PHE A 78 4.92 -0.77 -0.17
N ILE A 79 4.33 -1.18 -1.30
CA ILE A 79 5.02 -1.96 -2.32
C ILE A 79 5.66 -1.08 -3.39
N ALA A 80 4.92 -0.14 -3.97
CA ALA A 80 5.26 0.48 -5.25
C ALA A 80 5.32 2.01 -5.22
N ASP A 81 5.08 2.68 -4.08
CA ASP A 81 5.14 4.14 -4.01
C ASP A 81 6.55 4.67 -4.31
N HIS A 82 6.65 5.69 -5.18
CA HIS A 82 7.94 6.22 -5.64
C HIS A 82 8.28 7.60 -5.07
N GLN A 83 7.62 8.05 -4.00
CA GLN A 83 7.92 9.37 -3.43
C GLN A 83 9.34 9.42 -2.85
N ASN A 84 10.08 10.48 -3.20
CA ASN A 84 11.50 10.66 -2.83
C ASN A 84 11.80 10.67 -1.32
N SER A 85 10.77 10.80 -0.47
CA SER A 85 10.86 10.82 0.99
C SER A 85 10.07 9.69 1.66
N SER A 86 9.70 8.66 0.90
CA SER A 86 8.94 7.49 1.35
C SER A 86 9.71 6.20 1.03
N PHE A 87 9.63 5.22 1.93
CA PHE A 87 10.07 3.86 1.63
C PHE A 87 8.90 3.04 1.13
N SER A 88 8.97 2.64 -0.13
CA SER A 88 8.27 1.46 -0.63
C SER A 88 9.26 0.33 -0.84
N TYR A 89 8.77 -0.89 -1.02
CA TYR A 89 9.62 -2.03 -1.33
C TYR A 89 10.43 -1.78 -2.61
N MET A 90 9.79 -1.25 -3.65
CA MET A 90 10.44 -0.95 -4.93
C MET A 90 11.66 -0.02 -4.76
N ASN A 91 11.52 1.06 -3.97
CA ASN A 91 12.61 1.99 -3.68
C ASN A 91 13.66 1.41 -2.73
N LEU A 92 13.20 0.81 -1.62
CA LEU A 92 14.08 0.27 -0.59
C LEU A 92 14.94 -0.86 -1.15
N ARG A 93 14.36 -1.77 -1.93
CA ARG A 93 15.10 -2.86 -2.56
C ARG A 93 16.18 -2.36 -3.50
N SER A 94 15.86 -1.35 -4.33
CA SER A 94 16.84 -0.71 -5.22
C SER A 94 18.02 -0.13 -4.43
N LEU A 95 17.75 0.50 -3.28
CA LEU A 95 18.77 1.00 -2.37
C LEU A 95 19.62 -0.14 -1.78
N LEU A 96 18.98 -1.18 -1.24
CA LEU A 96 19.67 -2.32 -0.61
C LEU A 96 20.56 -3.08 -1.60
N PHE A 97 20.09 -3.27 -2.83
CA PHE A 97 20.89 -3.89 -3.90
C PHE A 97 22.12 -3.03 -4.26
N LYS A 98 21.94 -1.71 -4.45
CA LYS A 98 23.05 -0.79 -4.75
C LYS A 98 24.07 -0.71 -3.62
N SER A 99 23.62 -0.82 -2.37
CA SER A 99 24.48 -0.84 -1.18
C SER A 99 25.17 -2.19 -0.95
N GLY A 100 24.89 -3.21 -1.78
CA GLY A 100 25.49 -4.54 -1.67
C GLY A 100 24.91 -5.44 -0.57
N TYR A 101 23.80 -5.03 0.06
CA TYR A 101 23.11 -5.85 1.05
C TYR A 101 22.33 -7.01 0.41
N LEU A 102 21.85 -6.83 -0.81
CA LEU A 102 21.21 -7.88 -1.61
C LEU A 102 22.11 -8.23 -2.81
N LYS A 103 22.33 -9.51 -3.06
CA LYS A 103 23.20 -10.03 -4.12
C LYS A 103 22.43 -10.30 -5.41
N ASN A 104 21.15 -10.68 -5.28
CA ASN A 104 20.35 -11.10 -6.42
C ASN A 104 19.46 -9.96 -6.93
N GLU A 105 19.46 -9.80 -8.25
CA GLU A 105 18.48 -8.94 -8.91
C GLU A 105 17.12 -9.66 -8.97
N LEU A 106 16.03 -8.90 -8.97
CA LEU A 106 14.72 -9.47 -9.31
C LEU A 106 14.73 -9.90 -10.79
N ASP A 107 14.09 -11.03 -11.08
CA ASP A 107 13.77 -11.37 -12.46
C ASP A 107 12.83 -10.34 -13.11
N GLU A 108 12.81 -10.36 -14.44
CA GLU A 108 12.07 -9.41 -15.25
C GLU A 108 10.57 -9.44 -14.99
N ASP A 109 9.98 -10.60 -14.68
CA ASP A 109 8.55 -10.71 -14.39
C ASP A 109 8.20 -9.97 -13.09
N LYS A 110 9.01 -10.12 -12.04
CA LYS A 110 8.83 -9.39 -10.77
C LYS A 110 9.05 -7.89 -10.93
N LYS A 111 10.04 -7.48 -11.74
CA LYS A 111 10.26 -6.06 -12.06
C LYS A 111 9.08 -5.47 -12.83
N ALA A 112 8.57 -6.19 -13.83
CA ALA A 112 7.40 -5.77 -14.59
C ALA A 112 6.17 -5.64 -13.69
N LEU A 113 5.99 -6.57 -12.75
CA LEU A 113 4.90 -6.51 -11.78
C LEU A 113 4.98 -5.30 -10.83
N LEU A 114 6.17 -4.98 -10.31
CA LEU A 114 6.37 -3.77 -9.50
C LEU A 114 6.05 -2.49 -10.29
N ASN A 115 6.45 -2.43 -11.56
CA ASN A 115 6.11 -1.32 -12.44
C ASN A 115 4.60 -1.25 -12.73
N GLU A 116 3.91 -2.39 -12.90
CA GLU A 116 2.46 -2.44 -13.02
C GLU A 116 1.78 -1.84 -11.78
N PHE A 117 2.23 -2.21 -10.58
CA PHE A 117 1.73 -1.65 -9.33
C PHE A 117 1.96 -0.15 -9.22
N LEU A 118 3.13 0.34 -9.62
CA LEU A 118 3.41 1.78 -9.67
C LEU A 118 2.44 2.50 -10.63
N ASN A 119 2.19 1.92 -11.81
CA ASN A 119 1.27 2.49 -12.79
C ASN A 119 -0.17 2.55 -12.25
N ILE A 120 -0.64 1.48 -11.59
CA ILE A 120 -1.97 1.44 -10.97
C ILE A 120 -2.08 2.49 -9.88
N ARG A 121 -1.08 2.56 -8.98
CA ARG A 121 -1.01 3.56 -7.93
C ARG A 121 -1.10 4.97 -8.53
N ASN A 122 -0.31 5.28 -9.56
CA ASN A 122 -0.31 6.60 -10.17
C ASN A 122 -1.64 6.91 -10.88
N TRP A 123 -2.24 5.91 -11.53
CA TRP A 123 -3.53 6.05 -12.19
C TRP A 123 -4.65 6.37 -11.19
N THR A 124 -4.69 5.73 -10.02
CA THR A 124 -5.72 6.01 -9.02
C THR A 124 -5.60 7.42 -8.41
N PHE A 125 -4.42 8.04 -8.42
CA PHE A 125 -4.21 9.42 -7.97
C PHE A 125 -4.42 10.50 -9.06
N HIS A 126 -4.48 10.15 -10.35
CA HIS A 126 -4.58 11.09 -11.48
C HIS A 126 -5.80 10.79 -12.36
N ASN A 127 -7.01 11.10 -11.86
CA ASN A 127 -8.22 10.49 -12.41
C ASN A 127 -9.27 11.37 -13.11
N PRO A 128 -9.22 12.73 -13.14
CA PRO A 128 -10.20 13.47 -13.97
C PRO A 128 -9.81 13.56 -15.45
N GLN A 129 -8.56 13.97 -15.74
CA GLN A 129 -8.15 14.27 -17.13
C GLN A 129 -7.99 13.02 -17.98
N SER A 130 -7.40 11.95 -17.43
CA SER A 130 -7.22 10.67 -18.11
C SER A 130 -8.55 10.00 -18.46
N ILE A 131 -9.52 10.06 -17.55
CA ILE A 131 -10.89 9.56 -17.79
C ILE A 131 -11.57 10.36 -18.91
N LEU A 132 -11.42 11.69 -18.95
CA LEU A 132 -12.00 12.50 -20.02
C LEU A 132 -11.42 12.13 -21.39
N VAL A 133 -10.09 12.04 -21.50
CA VAL A 133 -9.41 11.63 -22.74
C VAL A 133 -9.85 10.23 -23.17
N ALA A 134 -9.90 9.28 -22.24
CA ALA A 134 -10.35 7.92 -22.53
C ALA A 134 -11.84 7.88 -22.93
N GLY A 135 -12.67 8.73 -22.32
CA GLY A 135 -14.08 8.89 -22.66
C GLY A 135 -14.27 9.41 -24.08
N ASP A 136 -13.54 10.46 -24.47
CA ASP A 136 -13.57 11.03 -25.82
C ASP A 136 -13.08 10.01 -26.86
N GLU A 137 -11.99 9.30 -26.58
CA GLU A 137 -11.47 8.24 -27.45
C GLU A 137 -12.48 7.09 -27.61
N ALA A 138 -13.06 6.62 -26.51
CA ALA A 138 -14.05 5.54 -26.53
C ALA A 138 -15.33 5.95 -27.27
N ALA A 139 -15.79 7.19 -27.09
CA ALA A 139 -16.92 7.73 -27.81
C ALA A 139 -16.63 7.82 -29.32
N THR A 140 -15.46 8.32 -29.69
CA THR A 140 -15.03 8.47 -31.10
C THR A 140 -14.92 7.12 -31.80
N ARG A 141 -14.33 6.12 -31.14
CA ARG A 141 -14.18 4.76 -31.71
C ARG A 141 -15.48 3.99 -31.85
N ARG A 142 -16.53 4.37 -31.10
CA ARG A 142 -17.86 3.76 -31.21
C ARG A 142 -18.70 4.32 -32.35
N ILE A 143 -18.27 5.41 -32.98
CA ILE A 143 -18.93 5.94 -34.18
C ILE A 143 -18.65 4.98 -35.35
N PRO A 144 -19.69 4.43 -36.02
CA PRO A 144 -19.51 3.64 -37.23
C PRO A 144 -18.72 4.42 -38.30
N GLU A 145 -17.85 3.74 -39.04
CA GLU A 145 -16.90 4.38 -39.97
C GLU A 145 -17.59 5.27 -41.01
N GLU A 146 -18.75 4.83 -41.50
CA GLU A 146 -19.62 5.54 -42.45
C GLU A 146 -20.14 6.88 -41.92
N LEU A 147 -20.17 7.06 -40.59
CA LEU A 147 -20.72 8.23 -39.92
C LEU A 147 -19.66 9.19 -39.39
N LYS A 148 -18.37 8.82 -39.43
CA LYS A 148 -17.28 9.62 -38.83
C LYS A 148 -17.11 11.00 -39.45
N GLU A 149 -17.39 11.16 -40.75
CA GLU A 149 -17.31 12.46 -41.43
C GLU A 149 -18.53 13.37 -41.12
N PHE A 150 -19.63 12.77 -40.63
CA PHE A 150 -20.91 13.46 -40.45
C PHE A 150 -21.24 13.75 -38.98
N VAL A 151 -20.52 13.15 -38.03
CA VAL A 151 -20.79 13.26 -36.60
C VAL A 151 -19.66 14.00 -35.89
N LYS A 152 -20.02 14.96 -35.04
CA LYS A 152 -19.11 15.65 -34.14
C LYS A 152 -19.53 15.42 -32.69
N ILE A 153 -18.63 14.88 -31.88
CA ILE A 153 -18.83 14.76 -30.44
C ILE A 153 -18.61 16.14 -29.81
N VAL A 154 -19.56 16.60 -29.00
CA VAL A 154 -19.46 17.85 -28.23
C VAL A 154 -19.85 17.57 -26.78
N PRO A 155 -19.17 18.18 -25.78
CA PRO A 155 -19.53 17.99 -24.39
C PRO A 155 -20.92 18.55 -24.05
N GLN A 156 -21.69 17.82 -23.23
CA GLN A 156 -22.90 18.36 -22.62
C GLN A 156 -22.51 19.34 -21.50
N ILE A 157 -22.78 20.63 -21.70
CA ILE A 157 -22.45 21.67 -20.71
C ILE A 157 -23.63 21.91 -19.74
N ASN A 158 -24.87 21.89 -20.22
CA ASN A 158 -26.07 22.15 -19.43
C ASN A 158 -27.27 21.32 -19.93
N PRO A 159 -28.00 20.57 -19.08
CA PRO A 159 -27.77 20.42 -17.63
C PRO A 159 -26.47 19.67 -17.32
N VAL A 160 -25.86 20.02 -16.19
CA VAL A 160 -24.81 19.20 -15.59
C VAL A 160 -25.47 17.94 -15.06
N ILE A 161 -25.18 16.80 -15.71
CA ILE A 161 -25.76 15.52 -15.34
C ILE A 161 -24.93 14.89 -14.21
N ILE A 162 -25.53 14.76 -13.04
CA ILE A 162 -24.99 13.97 -11.94
C ILE A 162 -25.61 12.57 -12.03
N LYS A 163 -24.78 11.56 -12.23
CA LYS A 163 -25.23 10.16 -12.31
C LYS A 163 -25.15 9.53 -10.94
N GLU A 164 -26.32 9.23 -10.36
CA GLU A 164 -26.42 8.41 -9.16
C GLU A 164 -26.61 6.94 -9.60
N ILE A 165 -25.70 6.07 -9.17
CA ILE A 165 -25.79 4.64 -9.47
C ILE A 165 -26.64 3.98 -8.39
N VAL A 166 -27.74 3.36 -8.79
CA VAL A 166 -28.67 2.68 -7.86
C VAL A 166 -28.39 1.18 -7.73
N GLY A 167 -27.65 0.61 -8.69
CA GLY A 167 -27.27 -0.79 -8.67
C GLY A 167 -26.25 -1.14 -9.75
N TYR A 168 -25.64 -2.31 -9.59
CA TYR A 168 -24.60 -2.85 -10.46
C TYR A 168 -25.02 -4.24 -10.92
N THR A 169 -24.69 -4.61 -12.16
CA THR A 169 -25.04 -5.94 -12.64
C THR A 169 -24.17 -7.01 -11.98
N VAL A 170 -24.70 -8.22 -11.86
CA VAL A 170 -23.99 -9.40 -11.36
C VAL A 170 -22.70 -9.64 -12.14
N GLU A 171 -22.69 -9.44 -13.46
CA GLU A 171 -21.50 -9.60 -14.30
C GLU A 171 -20.40 -8.59 -13.95
N LYS A 172 -20.79 -7.38 -13.53
CA LYS A 172 -19.82 -6.37 -13.08
C LYS A 172 -19.15 -6.81 -11.76
N LEU A 173 -19.90 -7.38 -10.82
CA LEU A 173 -19.32 -7.97 -9.62
C LEU A 173 -18.44 -9.19 -9.95
N ALA A 174 -18.89 -10.09 -10.81
CA ALA A 174 -18.11 -11.26 -11.22
C ALA A 174 -16.78 -10.85 -11.90
N SER A 175 -16.82 -9.85 -12.78
CA SER A 175 -15.60 -9.28 -13.38
C SER A 175 -14.68 -8.68 -12.33
N PHE A 176 -15.23 -7.97 -11.34
CA PHE A 176 -14.44 -7.40 -10.25
C PHE A 176 -13.75 -8.49 -9.42
N ILE A 177 -14.46 -9.55 -9.03
CA ILE A 177 -13.94 -10.71 -8.31
C ILE A 177 -12.77 -11.35 -9.06
N PHE A 178 -12.93 -11.60 -10.37
CA PHE A 178 -11.87 -12.16 -11.20
C PHE A 178 -10.58 -11.31 -11.17
N HIS A 179 -10.72 -9.98 -11.21
CA HIS A 179 -9.58 -9.09 -11.13
C HIS A 179 -8.91 -9.09 -9.74
N ILE A 180 -9.69 -9.19 -8.66
CA ILE A 180 -9.18 -9.26 -7.29
C ILE A 180 -8.39 -10.55 -7.08
N GLU A 181 -8.89 -11.69 -7.56
CA GLU A 181 -8.20 -12.98 -7.45
C GLU A 181 -6.80 -12.91 -8.07
N LYS A 182 -6.71 -12.41 -9.30
CA LYS A 182 -5.42 -12.20 -9.97
C LYS A 182 -4.53 -11.24 -9.19
N ARG A 183 -5.12 -10.17 -8.62
CA ARG A 183 -4.37 -9.17 -7.86
C ARG A 183 -3.84 -9.74 -6.54
N ILE A 184 -4.56 -10.65 -5.89
CA ILE A 184 -4.09 -11.38 -4.70
C ILE A 184 -2.81 -12.15 -5.03
N GLN A 185 -2.81 -12.95 -6.09
CA GLN A 185 -1.65 -13.74 -6.52
C GLN A 185 -0.42 -12.85 -6.81
N GLN A 186 -0.67 -11.70 -7.44
CA GLN A 186 0.37 -10.71 -7.70
C GLN A 186 0.94 -10.11 -6.40
N PHE A 187 0.11 -9.77 -5.41
CA PHE A 187 0.58 -9.27 -4.13
C PHE A 187 1.34 -10.34 -3.33
N GLU A 188 0.87 -11.59 -3.34
CA GLU A 188 1.57 -12.72 -2.72
C GLU A 188 2.96 -12.92 -3.33
N THR A 189 3.05 -12.88 -4.67
CA THR A 189 4.32 -13.02 -5.38
C THR A 189 5.34 -12.00 -4.90
N ILE A 190 4.94 -10.72 -4.78
CA ILE A 190 5.86 -9.67 -4.30
C ILE A 190 6.16 -9.80 -2.81
N LEU A 191 5.18 -10.16 -1.98
CA LEU A 191 5.38 -10.39 -0.56
C LEU A 191 6.40 -11.51 -0.30
N ASP A 192 6.35 -12.60 -1.07
CA ASP A 192 7.35 -13.67 -0.99
C ASP A 192 8.75 -13.17 -1.37
N CYS A 193 8.85 -12.26 -2.35
CA CYS A 193 10.12 -11.62 -2.69
C CYS A 193 10.64 -10.76 -1.54
N MET A 194 9.77 -9.99 -0.88
CA MET A 194 10.14 -9.19 0.29
C MET A 194 10.65 -10.08 1.42
N LYS A 195 10.00 -11.23 1.67
CA LYS A 195 10.42 -12.20 2.70
C LYS A 195 11.74 -12.86 2.36
N ASN A 196 11.95 -13.21 1.09
CA ASN A 196 13.22 -13.77 0.62
C ASN A 196 14.37 -12.76 0.73
N ASP A 197 14.14 -11.50 0.35
CA ASP A 197 15.14 -10.44 0.53
C ASP A 197 15.43 -10.24 2.04
N TYR A 198 14.43 -10.32 2.91
CA TYR A 198 14.63 -10.23 4.37
C TYR A 198 15.45 -11.42 4.89
N GLN A 199 15.20 -12.64 4.40
CA GLN A 199 16.00 -13.81 4.71
C GLN A 199 17.46 -13.61 4.30
N GLU A 200 17.71 -13.07 3.12
CA GLU A 200 19.08 -12.77 2.65
C GLU A 200 19.78 -11.77 3.58
N LEU A 201 19.09 -10.71 4.03
CA LEU A 201 19.63 -9.78 5.03
C LEU A 201 19.90 -10.48 6.37
N TYR A 202 18.96 -11.30 6.85
CA TYR A 202 19.10 -12.04 8.10
C TYR A 202 20.30 -12.99 8.10
N ASP A 203 20.63 -13.56 6.94
CA ASP A 203 21.78 -14.44 6.77
C ASP A 203 23.13 -13.70 6.79
N LEU A 204 23.13 -12.37 6.65
CA LEU A 204 24.32 -11.54 6.83
C LEU A 204 24.62 -11.20 8.30
N LEU A 205 23.68 -11.41 9.22
CA LEU A 205 23.88 -11.13 10.63
C LEU A 205 24.86 -12.11 11.26
N GLU A 206 25.94 -11.60 11.85
CA GLU A 206 26.92 -12.40 12.60
C GLU A 206 26.28 -13.06 13.82
N ILE A 207 25.41 -12.32 14.52
CA ILE A 207 24.70 -12.79 15.70
C ILE A 207 23.21 -12.82 15.37
N LYS A 208 22.68 -14.03 15.19
CA LYS A 208 21.26 -14.26 14.97
C LYS A 208 20.50 -14.21 16.31
N PRO A 209 19.62 -13.23 16.57
CA PRO A 209 18.86 -13.17 17.82
C PRO A 209 17.96 -14.41 17.94
N MET A 210 18.08 -15.12 19.07
CA MET A 210 17.49 -16.44 19.27
C MET A 210 16.07 -16.33 19.84
N ILE A 211 15.07 -16.80 19.10
CA ILE A 211 13.74 -17.10 19.65
C ILE A 211 13.71 -18.59 19.96
N ILE A 212 13.85 -18.94 21.24
CA ILE A 212 13.71 -20.33 21.70
C ILE A 212 12.22 -20.64 21.81
N SER A 213 11.66 -21.28 20.78
CA SER A 213 10.35 -21.94 20.88
C SER A 213 10.46 -23.34 20.26
N PRO A 214 9.85 -24.38 20.86
CA PRO A 214 9.92 -25.75 20.34
C PRO A 214 9.45 -25.83 18.88
N GLY A 215 10.26 -26.46 18.01
CA GLY A 215 9.90 -26.75 16.61
C GLY A 215 10.24 -25.66 15.58
N MET A 216 10.90 -24.57 15.98
CA MET A 216 11.27 -23.47 15.07
C MET A 216 12.65 -23.68 14.44
N ASP A 217 12.78 -23.39 13.14
CA ASP A 217 14.04 -23.41 12.40
C ASP A 217 14.80 -22.10 12.63
N MET A 218 15.96 -22.19 13.31
CA MET A 218 16.81 -21.03 13.64
C MET A 218 17.52 -20.40 12.44
N PHE A 219 17.56 -21.09 11.30
CA PHE A 219 18.18 -20.57 10.07
C PHE A 219 17.17 -19.84 9.19
N LYS A 220 15.88 -19.96 9.48
CA LYS A 220 14.82 -19.29 8.74
C LYS A 220 14.20 -18.17 9.56
N VAL A 221 13.92 -17.08 8.89
CA VAL A 221 13.17 -15.94 9.45
C VAL A 221 11.76 -16.40 9.80
N GLN A 222 11.31 -15.97 10.98
CA GLN A 222 10.04 -16.38 11.55
C GLN A 222 9.11 -15.17 11.67
N TYR A 223 7.97 -15.22 10.99
CA TYR A 223 6.95 -14.17 11.03
C TYR A 223 5.88 -14.51 12.07
N CYS A 224 6.16 -14.17 13.32
CA CYS A 224 5.27 -14.46 14.45
C CYS A 224 4.13 -13.43 14.54
N ARG A 225 2.89 -13.91 14.60
CA ARG A 225 1.71 -13.06 14.79
C ARG A 225 1.36 -12.95 16.27
N ARG A 226 1.17 -11.72 16.74
CA ARG A 226 0.67 -11.44 18.09
C ARG A 226 -0.61 -10.63 17.99
N LYS A 227 -1.69 -11.13 18.61
CA LYS A 227 -2.90 -10.34 18.80
C LYS A 227 -2.62 -9.33 19.91
N VAL A 228 -2.75 -8.06 19.57
CA VAL A 228 -2.61 -6.94 20.49
C VAL A 228 -3.90 -6.13 20.47
N VAL A 229 -4.31 -5.61 21.62
CA VAL A 229 -5.34 -4.58 21.69
C VAL A 229 -4.61 -3.27 21.57
N SER A 230 -4.92 -2.49 20.53
CA SER A 230 -4.39 -1.14 20.45
C SER A 230 -5.20 -0.22 21.35
N ASP A 231 -4.52 0.57 22.16
CA ASP A 231 -5.11 1.54 23.06
C ASP A 231 -4.51 2.95 22.84
N ILE A 232 -5.17 3.96 23.41
CA ILE A 232 -4.75 5.36 23.26
C ILE A 232 -3.38 5.66 23.91
N ASN A 233 -2.92 4.80 24.80
CA ASN A 233 -1.65 4.92 25.49
C ASN A 233 -0.50 4.26 24.72
N ASP A 234 -0.76 3.60 23.60
CA ASP A 234 0.28 3.07 22.71
C ASP A 234 1.22 4.17 22.20
N LEU A 235 2.47 3.79 21.90
CA LEU A 235 3.46 4.70 21.33
C LEU A 235 3.10 5.19 19.92
N ASP A 236 2.23 4.46 19.21
CA ASP A 236 1.90 4.71 17.80
C ASP A 236 1.34 6.11 17.57
N SER A 237 0.52 6.62 18.50
CA SER A 237 -0.03 7.97 18.40
C SER A 237 1.05 9.05 18.47
N ASP A 238 2.03 8.90 19.37
CA ASP A 238 3.16 9.81 19.48
C ASP A 238 4.08 9.71 18.26
N ILE A 239 4.33 8.49 17.77
CA ILE A 239 5.11 8.24 16.55
C ILE A 239 4.46 8.95 15.36
N ALA A 240 3.14 8.86 15.21
CA ALA A 240 2.41 9.51 14.14
C ALA A 240 2.53 11.04 14.20
N GLN A 241 2.37 11.64 15.40
CA GLN A 241 2.51 13.09 15.56
C GLN A 241 3.94 13.58 15.28
N ILE A 242 4.95 12.87 15.81
CA ILE A 242 6.36 13.21 15.56
C ILE A 242 6.69 13.04 14.07
N SER A 243 6.23 11.97 13.43
CA SER A 243 6.40 11.74 11.99
C SER A 243 5.82 12.90 11.17
N MET A 244 4.60 13.34 11.50
CA MET A 244 3.99 14.50 10.85
C MET A 244 4.79 15.79 11.09
N ALA A 245 5.31 16.00 12.30
CA ALA A 245 6.15 17.15 12.62
C ALA A 245 7.44 17.18 11.80
N ILE A 246 8.11 16.02 11.67
CA ILE A 246 9.30 15.83 10.84
C ILE A 246 8.99 16.16 9.38
N GLN A 247 7.90 15.63 8.83
CA GLN A 247 7.49 15.90 7.45
C GLN A 247 7.24 17.40 7.20
N LYS A 248 6.61 18.08 8.17
CA LYS A 248 6.39 19.54 8.16
C LYS A 248 7.65 20.36 8.45
N SER A 249 8.80 19.74 8.72
CA SER A 249 10.04 20.41 9.12
C SER A 249 9.90 21.21 10.43
N LYS A 250 9.02 20.79 11.33
CA LYS A 250 8.75 21.44 12.63
C LYS A 250 9.42 20.74 13.83
N TYR A 251 10.21 19.70 13.57
CA TYR A 251 10.89 18.90 14.58
C TYR A 251 12.41 19.02 14.42
N ASP A 252 13.10 19.40 15.49
CA ASP A 252 14.56 19.61 15.53
C ASP A 252 15.29 18.63 16.47
N GLY A 253 14.55 17.72 17.11
CA GLY A 253 15.08 16.73 18.05
C GLY A 253 15.37 17.24 19.46
N SER A 254 15.02 18.49 19.79
CA SER A 254 15.05 18.97 21.17
C SER A 254 13.94 18.33 22.01
N ASP A 255 14.16 18.22 23.32
CA ASP A 255 13.15 17.75 24.27
C ASP A 255 11.89 18.63 24.23
N GLU A 256 12.06 19.95 24.07
CA GLU A 256 10.95 20.90 23.95
C GLU A 256 10.06 20.55 22.75
N LYS A 257 10.64 20.35 21.56
CA LYS A 257 9.88 19.93 20.38
C LYS A 257 9.32 18.53 20.52
N PHE A 258 10.01 17.60 21.17
CA PHE A 258 9.45 16.28 21.46
C PHE A 258 8.16 16.40 22.29
N TYR A 259 8.19 17.12 23.41
CA TYR A 259 7.04 17.29 24.29
C TYR A 259 5.91 18.18 23.72
N GLU A 260 6.20 19.00 22.70
CA GLU A 260 5.18 19.75 21.94
C GLU A 260 4.28 18.84 21.10
N TRP A 261 4.86 17.79 20.50
CA TRP A 261 4.17 16.95 19.52
C TRP A 261 3.60 15.65 20.08
N VAL A 262 4.17 15.11 21.16
CA VAL A 262 3.61 13.91 21.79
C VAL A 262 2.27 14.21 22.46
N ILE A 263 1.34 13.27 22.35
CA ILE A 263 0.05 13.32 23.03
C ILE A 263 0.28 13.09 24.53
N ARG A 264 1.21 12.19 24.87
CA ARG A 264 1.57 11.87 26.25
C ARG A 264 2.58 12.89 26.77
N LYS A 265 2.07 14.02 27.25
CA LYS A 265 2.91 14.97 28.02
C LYS A 265 3.36 14.28 29.30
N LYS A 266 4.60 14.57 29.72
CA LYS A 266 5.16 14.12 31.00
C LYS A 266 4.11 14.42 32.07
N ASN A 267 3.52 13.39 32.68
CA ASN A 267 2.80 13.59 33.92
C ASN A 267 3.80 14.26 34.85
N ASP A 268 3.50 15.48 35.28
CA ASP A 268 4.15 16.04 36.45
C ASP A 268 4.03 14.98 37.52
N SER A 269 5.19 14.41 37.89
CA SER A 269 5.37 13.66 39.10
C SER A 269 4.99 14.57 40.26
N LYS A 270 3.70 14.62 40.57
CA LYS A 270 3.18 15.05 41.86
C LYS A 270 2.80 13.76 42.58
N THR A 271 3.73 13.37 43.46
CA THR A 271 3.52 12.70 44.75
C THR A 271 2.08 12.63 45.21
#